data_AF-H2B2U7-F1
#
_entry.id   AF-H2B2U7-F1
#
_cell.length_a   1.000
_cell.length_b   1.000
_cell.length_c   1.000
_cell.angle_alpha   90.00
_cell.angle_beta   90.00
_cell.angle_gamma   90.00
#
_symmetry.space_group_name_H-M   'P 1'
#
loop_
_entity.id
_entity.type
_entity.pdbx_description
1 polymer ?
#
loop_
_entity_poly.entity_id
_entity_poly.type
_entity_poly.pdbx_seq_one_letter_code
_entity_poly.pdbx_strand_id
1 'polypeptide(L)'
;MARPAKSYEEKVKPYLKDIREWRNQDVSIVQVAKRLNVTQPFLNAKAKEYPELEVALKARPLTEEELKRKEENEAAYRTRYLSSTKSFIRRHATFEEKQDFIALILEKSSEIEQEKIIKQILELRKKE
;
A
#
# COMPACT_ATOMS: atom_id res chain seq x y z
N MET A 1 -11.23 20.64 -28.10
CA MET A 1 -10.44 19.69 -27.31
C MET A 1 -9.14 20.37 -26.89
N ALA A 2 -9.03 20.78 -25.62
CA ALA A 2 -7.93 21.61 -25.13
C ALA A 2 -6.67 20.77 -24.81
N ARG A 3 -5.52 21.32 -25.20
CA ARG A 3 -4.22 20.66 -25.37
C ARG A 3 -3.62 20.10 -24.05
N PRO A 4 -3.31 18.80 -23.94
CA PRO A 4 -2.56 18.23 -22.81
C PRO A 4 -1.06 18.61 -22.79
N ALA A 5 -0.55 19.26 -23.84
CA ALA A 5 0.87 19.61 -23.96
C ALA A 5 1.30 20.80 -23.08
N LYS A 6 0.38 21.71 -22.69
CA LYS A 6 0.73 22.87 -21.86
C LYS A 6 1.00 22.50 -20.40
N SER A 7 0.39 21.44 -19.86
CA SER A 7 0.52 21.13 -18.43
C SER A 7 1.86 20.48 -18.06
N TYR A 8 2.51 19.72 -18.94
CA TYR A 8 3.82 19.13 -18.63
C TYR A 8 4.94 20.17 -18.67
N GLU A 9 5.02 20.93 -19.76
CA GLU A 9 6.05 21.95 -19.98
C GLU A 9 5.99 23.06 -18.91
N GLU A 10 4.79 23.43 -18.43
CA GLU A 10 4.63 24.49 -17.43
C GLU A 10 4.70 23.97 -15.98
N LYS A 11 4.11 22.80 -15.69
CA LYS A 11 3.94 22.34 -14.29
C LYS A 11 4.91 21.26 -13.84
N VAL A 12 5.61 20.60 -14.76
CA VAL A 12 6.44 19.43 -14.42
C VAL A 12 7.88 19.60 -14.86
N LYS A 13 8.12 19.94 -16.13
CA LYS A 13 9.46 20.06 -16.71
C LYS A 13 10.39 21.02 -15.94
N PRO A 14 9.95 22.20 -15.46
CA PRO A 14 10.81 23.11 -14.71
C PRO A 14 11.28 22.52 -13.37
N TYR A 15 10.55 21.56 -12.82
CA TYR A 15 10.74 20.99 -11.48
C TYR A 15 11.39 19.60 -11.52
N LEU A 16 11.92 19.15 -12.66
CA LEU A 16 12.53 17.80 -12.78
C LEU A 16 13.66 17.56 -11.76
N LYS A 17 14.44 18.60 -11.45
CA LYS A 17 15.48 18.54 -10.42
C LYS A 17 14.88 18.34 -9.03
N ASP A 18 13.87 19.14 -8.67
CA ASP A 18 13.20 19.05 -7.37
C ASP A 18 12.48 17.71 -7.20
N ILE A 19 11.84 17.21 -8.27
CA ILE A 19 11.22 15.88 -8.29
C ILE A 19 12.26 14.81 -7.94
N ARG A 20 13.45 14.87 -8.55
CA ARG A 20 14.53 13.92 -8.26
C ARG A 20 15.01 14.03 -6.82
N GLU A 21 15.16 15.24 -6.29
CA GLU A 21 15.53 15.46 -4.89
C GLU A 21 14.47 14.91 -3.93
N TRP A 22 13.19 15.12 -4.21
CA TRP A 22 12.09 14.57 -3.41
C TRP A 22 12.05 13.05 -3.47
N ARG A 23 12.25 12.44 -4.64
CA ARG A 23 12.31 10.97 -4.77
C ARG A 23 13.53 10.38 -4.07
N ASN A 24 14.65 11.11 -4.01
CA ASN A 24 15.80 10.75 -3.17
C ASN A 24 15.50 10.85 -1.67
N GLN A 25 14.50 11.62 -1.26
CA GLN A 25 14.02 11.70 0.13
C GLN A 25 12.86 10.72 0.41
N ASP A 26 12.66 9.72 -0.45
CA ASP A 26 11.57 8.73 -0.37
C ASP A 26 10.15 9.33 -0.41
N VAL A 27 9.99 10.53 -0.95
CA VAL A 27 8.67 11.16 -1.11
C VAL A 27 7.87 10.42 -2.18
N SER A 28 6.74 9.81 -1.85
CA SER A 28 5.94 9.03 -2.79
C SER A 28 5.46 9.85 -4.01
N ILE A 29 5.20 9.18 -5.14
CA ILE A 29 4.69 9.83 -6.36
C ILE A 29 3.40 10.61 -6.10
N VAL A 30 2.54 10.12 -5.19
CA VAL A 30 1.32 10.83 -4.77
C VAL A 30 1.65 12.18 -4.14
N GLN A 31 2.65 12.23 -3.26
CA GLN A 31 3.09 13.46 -2.62
C GLN A 31 3.80 14.39 -3.59
N VAL A 32 4.59 13.85 -4.53
CA VAL A 32 5.17 14.62 -5.64
C VAL A 32 4.07 15.27 -6.48
N ALA A 33 3.04 14.51 -6.87
CA ALA A 33 1.90 15.03 -7.62
C ALA A 33 1.18 16.16 -6.86
N LYS A 34 0.97 15.97 -5.56
CA LYS A 34 0.39 16.99 -4.68
C LYS A 34 1.23 18.27 -4.64
N ARG A 35 2.57 18.17 -4.54
CA ARG A 35 3.48 19.32 -4.54
C ARG A 35 3.46 20.09 -5.86
N LEU A 36 3.33 19.38 -6.97
CA LEU A 36 3.24 19.96 -8.32
C LEU A 36 1.81 20.42 -8.69
N ASN A 37 0.83 20.25 -7.79
CA ASN A 37 -0.58 20.52 -8.03
C ASN A 37 -1.11 19.83 -9.32
N VAL A 38 -0.76 18.54 -9.46
CA VAL A 38 -1.23 17.65 -10.52
C VAL A 38 -1.71 16.32 -9.92
N THR A 39 -2.34 15.49 -10.74
CA THR A 39 -2.79 14.16 -10.30
C THR A 39 -1.69 13.11 -10.51
N GLN A 40 -1.66 12.07 -9.67
CA GLN A 40 -0.74 10.95 -9.86
C GLN A 40 -0.92 10.26 -11.23
N PRO A 41 -2.14 9.99 -11.71
CA PRO A 41 -2.34 9.44 -13.07
C PRO A 41 -1.74 10.31 -14.16
N PHE A 42 -1.79 11.64 -14.01
CA PHE A 42 -1.16 12.56 -14.96
C PHE A 42 0.36 12.38 -15.02
N LEU A 43 1.05 12.33 -13.86
CA LEU A 43 2.49 12.08 -13.83
C LEU A 43 2.85 10.71 -14.42
N ASN A 44 2.08 9.67 -14.11
CA ASN A 44 2.31 8.33 -14.64
C ASN A 44 2.12 8.26 -16.18
N ALA A 45 1.12 8.98 -16.70
CA ALA A 45 0.92 9.09 -18.14
C ALA A 45 2.09 9.83 -18.81
N LYS A 46 2.50 10.97 -18.24
CA LYS A 46 3.61 11.77 -18.79
C LYS A 46 4.96 11.09 -18.68
N ALA A 47 5.21 10.29 -17.65
CA ALA A 47 6.46 9.53 -17.53
C ALA A 47 6.67 8.57 -18.71
N LYS A 48 5.59 8.03 -19.32
CA LYS A 48 5.68 7.18 -20.52
C LYS A 48 6.04 7.97 -21.79
N GLU A 49 5.71 9.26 -21.81
CA GLU A 49 5.93 10.15 -22.96
C GLU A 49 7.28 10.89 -22.86
N TYR A 50 7.78 11.13 -21.64
CA TYR A 50 8.94 11.96 -21.34
C TYR A 50 9.95 11.19 -20.47
N PRO A 51 11.03 10.63 -21.06
CA PRO A 51 12.01 9.82 -20.34
C PRO A 51 12.69 10.55 -19.18
N GLU A 52 12.89 11.87 -19.29
CA GLU A 52 13.49 12.67 -18.23
C GLU A 52 12.63 12.73 -16.96
N LEU A 53 11.29 12.68 -17.12
CA LEU A 53 10.36 12.59 -16.00
C LEU A 53 10.38 11.19 -15.39
N GLU A 54 10.45 10.14 -16.21
CA GLU A 54 10.57 8.76 -15.71
C GLU A 54 11.81 8.60 -14.82
N VAL A 55 12.95 9.13 -15.29
CA VAL A 55 14.21 9.14 -14.52
C VAL A 55 14.07 9.94 -13.23
N ALA A 56 13.44 11.11 -13.27
CA ALA A 56 13.23 11.94 -12.08
C ALA A 56 12.29 11.28 -11.05
N LEU A 57 11.26 10.57 -11.51
CA LEU A 57 10.29 9.87 -10.65
C LEU A 57 10.82 8.57 -10.05
N LYS A 58 11.91 8.02 -10.59
CA LYS A 58 12.52 6.80 -10.11
C LYS A 58 12.96 6.97 -8.65
N ALA A 59 12.49 6.07 -7.78
CA ALA A 59 12.97 6.04 -6.40
C ALA A 59 14.47 5.74 -6.40
N ARG A 60 15.23 6.32 -5.47
CA ARG A 60 16.56 5.78 -5.18
C ARG A 60 16.41 4.38 -4.57
N PRO A 61 17.39 3.48 -4.78
CA PRO A 61 17.46 2.29 -3.95
C PRO A 61 17.59 2.71 -2.47
N LEU A 62 16.86 2.02 -1.60
CA LEU A 62 16.98 2.17 -0.16
C LEU A 62 18.33 1.59 0.28
N THR A 63 18.91 2.16 1.33
CA THR A 63 20.08 1.56 1.97
C THR A 63 19.66 0.31 2.76
N GLU A 64 20.62 -0.56 3.13
CA GLU A 64 20.34 -1.75 3.94
C GLU A 64 19.68 -1.39 5.28
N GLU A 65 20.12 -0.31 5.92
CA GLU A 65 19.55 0.18 7.17
C GLU A 65 18.09 0.66 6.99
N GLU A 66 17.79 1.33 5.90
CA GLU A 66 16.43 1.80 5.58
C GLU A 66 15.50 0.64 5.22
N LEU A 67 16.01 -0.37 4.51
CA LEU A 67 15.28 -1.61 4.23
C LEU A 67 14.92 -2.32 5.53
N LYS A 68 15.91 -2.52 6.43
CA LYS A 68 15.68 -3.13 7.73
C LYS A 68 14.65 -2.36 8.57
N ARG A 69 14.77 -1.03 8.62
CA ARG A 69 13.80 -0.19 9.34
C ARG A 69 12.40 -0.27 8.73
N LYS A 70 12.30 -0.38 7.41
CA LYS A 70 11.02 -0.55 6.71
C LYS A 70 10.38 -1.89 7.07
N GLU A 71 11.15 -2.98 7.07
CA GLU A 71 10.68 -4.30 7.49
C GLU A 71 10.21 -4.31 8.95
N GLU A 72 10.98 -3.69 9.86
CA GLU A 72 10.60 -3.54 11.27
C GLU A 72 9.30 -2.74 11.43
N ASN A 73 9.16 -1.64 10.69
CA ASN A 73 7.95 -0.83 10.68
C ASN A 73 6.74 -1.60 10.13
N GLU A 74 6.92 -2.37 9.06
CA GLU A 74 5.87 -3.21 8.47
C GLU A 74 5.44 -4.33 9.44
N ALA A 75 6.39 -4.97 10.13
CA ALA A 75 6.10 -5.96 11.16
C ALA A 75 5.33 -5.35 12.35
N ALA A 76 5.75 -4.17 12.82
CA ALA A 76 5.06 -3.44 13.87
C ALA A 76 3.64 -3.02 13.44
N TYR A 77 3.50 -2.51 12.21
CA TYR A 77 2.20 -2.13 11.65
C TYR A 77 1.26 -3.34 11.54
N ARG A 78 1.75 -4.47 10.98
CA ARG A 78 1.00 -5.72 10.89
C ARG A 78 0.50 -6.19 12.25
N THR A 79 1.36 -6.10 13.27
CA THR A 79 1.02 -6.50 14.64
C THR A 79 -0.07 -5.62 15.22
N ARG A 80 0.04 -4.29 15.09
CA ARG A 80 -0.97 -3.33 15.56
C ARG A 80 -2.30 -3.52 14.85
N TYR A 81 -2.25 -3.69 13.53
CA TYR A 81 -3.44 -3.91 12.71
C TYR A 81 -4.16 -5.20 13.13
N LEU A 82 -3.44 -6.31 13.25
CA LEU A 82 -4.00 -7.59 13.70
C LEU A 82 -4.67 -7.47 15.07
N SER A 83 -4.00 -6.82 16.03
CA SER A 83 -4.54 -6.62 17.39
C SER A 83 -5.81 -5.78 17.37
N SER A 84 -5.84 -4.70 16.56
CA SER A 84 -7.02 -3.86 16.40
C SER A 84 -8.19 -4.63 15.79
N THR A 85 -7.95 -5.38 14.71
CA THR A 85 -8.96 -6.20 14.03
C THR A 85 -9.52 -7.27 14.96
N LYS A 86 -8.68 -8.00 15.70
CA LYS A 86 -9.14 -8.96 16.72
C LYS A 86 -10.04 -8.30 17.76
N SER A 87 -9.65 -7.10 18.21
CA SER A 87 -10.40 -6.33 19.20
C SER A 87 -11.77 -5.90 18.69
N PHE A 88 -11.85 -5.46 17.43
CA PHE A 88 -13.09 -5.12 16.74
C PHE A 88 -14.01 -6.34 16.61
N ILE A 89 -13.49 -7.44 16.05
CA ILE A 89 -14.26 -8.69 15.86
C ILE A 89 -14.84 -9.18 17.20
N ARG A 90 -14.05 -9.12 18.27
CA ARG A 90 -14.51 -9.56 19.60
C ARG A 90 -15.61 -8.69 20.19
N ARG A 91 -15.49 -7.36 20.09
CA ARG A 91 -16.31 -6.42 20.86
C ARG A 91 -17.46 -5.77 20.10
N HIS A 92 -17.29 -5.59 18.79
CA HIS A 92 -18.14 -4.71 18.00
C HIS A 92 -18.77 -5.41 16.80
N ALA A 93 -18.12 -6.44 16.24
CA ALA A 93 -18.69 -7.16 15.09
C ALA A 93 -19.96 -7.93 15.47
N THR A 94 -20.96 -7.77 14.60
CA THR A 94 -22.19 -8.56 14.57
C THR A 94 -21.91 -10.04 14.28
N PHE A 95 -22.93 -10.89 14.37
CA PHE A 95 -22.77 -12.30 14.05
C PHE A 95 -22.52 -12.50 12.55
N GLU A 96 -23.25 -11.77 11.72
CA GLU A 96 -23.15 -11.78 10.26
C GLU A 96 -21.73 -11.35 9.81
N GLU A 97 -21.20 -10.25 10.35
CA GLU A 97 -19.82 -9.81 10.03
C GLU A 97 -18.77 -10.85 10.48
N LYS A 98 -18.99 -11.53 11.60
CA LYS A 98 -18.10 -12.63 12.03
C LYS A 98 -18.15 -13.80 11.06
N GLN A 99 -19.32 -14.15 10.54
CA GLN A 99 -19.46 -15.18 9.52
C GLN A 99 -18.74 -14.77 8.23
N ASP A 100 -18.88 -13.51 7.81
CA ASP A 100 -18.19 -12.99 6.63
C ASP A 100 -16.67 -13.06 6.80
N PHE A 101 -16.12 -12.71 7.97
CA PHE A 101 -14.70 -12.88 8.25
C PHE A 101 -14.25 -14.34 8.14
N ILE A 102 -15.03 -15.28 8.67
CA ILE A 102 -14.72 -16.71 8.60
C ILE A 102 -14.77 -17.19 7.14
N ALA A 103 -15.81 -16.80 6.39
CA ALA A 103 -15.96 -17.15 4.99
C ALA A 103 -14.78 -16.64 4.15
N LEU A 104 -14.38 -15.38 4.35
CA LEU A 104 -13.23 -14.77 3.68
C LEU A 104 -11.92 -15.53 3.98
N ILE A 105 -11.72 -15.94 5.23
CA ILE A 105 -10.54 -16.74 5.62
C ILE A 105 -10.54 -18.06 4.85
N LEU A 106 -11.65 -18.79 4.84
CA LEU A 106 -11.74 -20.09 4.18
C LEU A 106 -11.60 -19.98 2.65
N GLU A 107 -12.21 -18.98 2.02
CA GLU A 107 -12.15 -18.76 0.57
C GLU A 107 -10.70 -18.56 0.07
N LYS A 108 -9.84 -17.94 0.88
CA LYS A 108 -8.43 -17.68 0.54
C LYS A 108 -7.46 -18.74 1.04
N SER A 109 -7.94 -19.74 1.78
CA SER A 109 -7.13 -20.83 2.31
C SER A 109 -7.15 -22.04 1.38
N SER A 110 -6.00 -22.74 1.31
CA SER A 110 -5.92 -24.07 0.69
C SER A 110 -6.74 -25.10 1.47
N GLU A 111 -7.11 -26.21 0.84
CA GLU A 111 -7.86 -27.30 1.51
C GLU A 111 -7.19 -27.76 2.81
N ILE A 112 -5.86 -27.94 2.79
CA ILE A 112 -5.06 -28.32 3.97
C ILE A 112 -5.17 -27.29 5.10
N GLU A 113 -5.18 -25.99 4.76
CA GLU A 113 -5.34 -24.93 5.77
C GLU A 113 -6.75 -24.92 6.33
N GLN A 114 -7.77 -25.07 5.48
CA GLN A 114 -9.16 -25.12 5.91
C GLN A 114 -9.40 -26.29 6.87
N GLU A 115 -8.89 -27.49 6.56
CA GLU A 115 -8.98 -28.67 7.43
C GLU A 115 -8.33 -28.41 8.79
N LYS A 116 -7.13 -27.80 8.81
CA LYS A 116 -6.44 -27.45 10.07
C LYS A 116 -7.24 -26.44 10.90
N ILE A 117 -7.80 -25.41 10.25
CA ILE A 117 -8.62 -24.39 10.92
C ILE A 117 -9.87 -25.02 11.54
N ILE A 118 -10.60 -25.82 10.76
CA ILE A 118 -11.82 -26.50 11.23
C ILE A 118 -11.49 -27.44 12.41
N LYS A 119 -10.42 -28.23 12.28
CA LYS A 119 -9.97 -29.12 13.36
C LYS A 119 -9.68 -28.36 14.65
N GLN A 120 -8.95 -27.25 14.58
CA GLN A 120 -8.66 -26.41 15.75
C GLN A 120 -9.92 -25.82 16.38
N ILE A 121 -10.88 -25.36 15.57
CA ILE A 121 -12.16 -24.84 16.08
C ILE A 121 -12.93 -25.94 16.84
N LEU A 122 -12.99 -27.15 16.27
CA LEU A 122 -13.65 -28.29 16.92
C LEU A 122 -12.95 -28.71 18.22
N GLU A 123 -11.62 -28.64 18.28
CA GLU A 123 -10.86 -28.90 19.50
C GLU A 123 -11.11 -27.86 20.59
N LEU A 124 -11.23 -26.58 20.23
CA LEU A 124 -11.56 -25.52 21.18
C LEU A 124 -12.95 -25.71 21.78
N ARG A 125 -13.94 -26.07 20.97
CA ARG A 125 -15.32 -26.32 21.44
C ARG A 125 -15.43 -27.50 22.41
N LYS A 126 -14.54 -28.51 22.31
CA LYS A 126 -14.52 -29.67 23.21
C LYS A 126 -13.90 -29.37 24.58
N LYS A 127 -13.18 -28.25 24.71
CA LYS A 127 -12.54 -27.82 25.96
C LYS A 127 -13.43 -26.92 26.82
N GLU A 128 -14.58 -26.50 26.29
CA GLU A 128 -15.66 -25.83 27.02
C GLU A 128 -16.65 -26.87 27.57
#